data_AF-A0A350Q6V7-F1
#
_entry.id   AF-A0A350Q6V7-F1
#
_cell.length_a   1.000
_cell.length_b   1.000
_cell.length_c   1.000
_cell.angle_alpha   90.00
_cell.angle_beta   90.00
_cell.angle_gamma   90.00
#
_symmetry.space_group_name_H-M   'P 1'
#
loop_
_entity.id
_entity.type
_entity.pdbx_description
1 polymer ?
#
loop_
_entity_poly.entity_id
_entity_poly.type
_entity_poly.pdbx_seq_one_letter_code
_entity_poly.pdbx_strand_id
1 'polypeptide(L)' 'MYTQCLVCHTPFPANEELEYFSTSTRVAYDAQRGRLWAICRSCKRWSLAPIEERWEALEELEKLVKDRAK' A
#
# COMPACT_ATOMS: atom_id res chain seq x y z
N MET A 1 5.07 -7.07 10.23
CA MET A 1 5.36 -7.17 8.79
C MET A 1 4.36 -8.14 8.16
N TYR A 2 3.57 -7.63 7.23
CA TYR A 2 2.46 -8.33 6.61
C TYR A 2 2.80 -8.60 5.14
N THR A 3 2.93 -9.87 4.72
CA THR A 3 3.54 -10.22 3.42
C THR A 3 2.61 -10.96 2.46
N GLN A 4 1.37 -11.28 2.87
CA GLN A 4 0.42 -12.08 2.08
C GLN A 4 -1.00 -11.59 2.26
N CYS A 5 -1.87 -11.72 1.26
CA CYS A 5 -3.25 -11.26 1.35
C CYS A 5 -4.01 -11.80 2.58
N LEU A 6 -4.66 -10.94 3.37
CA LEU A 6 -5.50 -11.34 4.53
C LEU A 6 -6.71 -12.19 4.14
N VAL A 7 -7.07 -12.22 2.85
CA VAL A 7 -8.27 -12.93 2.36
C VAL A 7 -7.92 -14.26 1.70
N CYS A 8 -6.96 -14.27 0.77
CA CYS A 8 -6.63 -15.47 0.00
C CYS A 8 -5.21 -15.99 0.26
N HIS A 9 -4.47 -15.38 1.18
CA HIS A 9 -3.10 -15.75 1.57
C HIS A 9 -2.07 -15.77 0.43
N THR A 10 -2.42 -15.22 -0.75
CA THR A 10 -1.46 -15.05 -1.83
C THR A 10 -0.38 -14.03 -1.41
N PRO A 11 0.92 -14.37 -1.49
CA PRO A 11 1.99 -13.44 -1.19
C PRO A 11 1.90 -12.16 -2.03
N PHE A 12 2.22 -11.02 -1.45
CA PHE A 12 2.38 -9.80 -2.24
C PHE A 12 3.75 -9.78 -2.91
N PRO A 13 3.84 -9.26 -4.15
CA PRO A 13 5.14 -8.91 -4.71
C PRO A 13 5.77 -7.78 -3.89
N ALA A 14 7.10 -7.72 -3.87
CA ALA A 14 7.82 -6.57 -3.33
C ALA A 14 7.44 -5.30 -4.10
N ASN A 15 7.49 -4.17 -3.42
CA ASN A 15 7.29 -2.85 -4.00
C ASN A 15 8.62 -2.10 -3.95
N GLU A 16 9.16 -1.79 -5.13
CA GLU A 16 10.43 -1.05 -5.29
C GLU A 16 10.19 0.43 -5.58
N GLU A 17 8.92 0.85 -5.79
CA GLU A 17 8.56 2.24 -6.07
C GLU A 17 8.30 3.08 -4.81
N LEU A 18 7.98 2.44 -3.68
CA LEU A 18 7.69 3.12 -2.40
C LEU A 18 8.72 2.72 -1.36
N GLU A 19 9.47 3.70 -0.85
CA GLU A 19 10.52 3.49 0.15
C GLU A 19 9.92 3.00 1.47
N TYR A 20 8.81 3.61 1.90
CA TYR A 20 8.19 3.34 3.20
C TYR A 20 7.12 2.25 3.15
N PHE A 21 6.86 1.68 1.97
CA PHE A 21 5.88 0.60 1.80
C PHE A 21 6.34 -0.43 0.77
N SER A 22 7.23 -1.31 1.22
CA SER A 22 7.88 -2.35 0.40
C SER A 22 6.99 -3.55 0.05
N THR A 23 5.72 -3.54 0.46
CA THR A 23 4.77 -4.62 0.20
C THR A 23 3.78 -4.20 -0.88
N SER A 24 3.55 -5.05 -1.88
CA SER A 24 2.55 -4.84 -2.94
C SER A 24 2.77 -3.60 -3.82
N THR A 25 3.12 -3.86 -5.07
CA THR A 25 3.06 -2.89 -6.18
C THR A 25 1.69 -2.23 -6.47
N ARG A 26 0.58 -2.71 -5.88
CA ARG A 26 -0.74 -2.08 -6.03
C ARG A 26 -1.24 -1.64 -4.67
N VAL A 27 -1.47 -0.34 -4.54
CA VAL A 27 -1.90 0.27 -3.29
C VAL A 27 -3.11 1.18 -3.51
N ALA A 28 -3.89 1.34 -2.45
CA ALA A 28 -4.87 2.42 -2.31
C ALA A 28 -4.60 3.11 -0.99
N TYR A 29 -4.94 4.39 -0.89
CA TYR A 29 -4.75 5.13 0.34
C TYR A 29 -5.83 6.22 0.52
N ASP A 30 -5.97 6.67 1.76
CA ASP A 30 -6.83 7.76 2.19
C ASP A 30 -6.02 8.59 3.19
N ALA A 31 -5.44 9.70 2.71
CA ALA A 31 -4.62 10.59 3.53
C ALA A 31 -5.41 11.26 4.65
N GLN A 32 -6.69 11.59 4.42
CA GLN A 32 -7.53 12.25 5.43
C GLN A 32 -7.82 11.33 6.61
N ARG A 33 -7.96 10.03 6.35
CA ARG A 33 -8.26 9.03 7.38
C ARG A 33 -7.05 8.22 7.83
N GLY A 34 -5.85 8.51 7.33
CA GLY A 34 -4.63 7.78 7.68
C GLY A 34 -4.68 6.29 7.33
N ARG A 35 -5.23 5.93 6.16
CA ARG A 35 -5.39 4.52 5.76
C ARG A 35 -4.58 4.22 4.50
N LEU A 36 -3.91 3.08 4.53
CA LEU A 36 -3.15 2.53 3.41
C LEU A 36 -3.53 1.05 3.26
N TRP A 37 -3.73 0.61 2.02
CA TRP A 37 -4.09 -0.76 1.70
C TRP A 37 -3.18 -1.34 0.61
N ALA A 38 -2.75 -2.58 0.80
CA ALA A 38 -2.22 -3.43 -0.27
C ALA A 38 -3.38 -4.09 -1.02
N ILE A 39 -3.39 -4.02 -2.35
CA ILE A 39 -4.41 -4.63 -3.20
C ILE A 39 -3.87 -5.93 -3.77
N CYS A 40 -4.51 -7.06 -3.45
CA CYS A 40 -4.08 -8.36 -3.95
C CYS A 40 -4.26 -8.45 -5.48
N ARG A 41 -3.21 -8.86 -6.20
CA ARG A 41 -3.30 -9.11 -7.65
C ARG A 41 -4.12 -10.35 -7.99
N SER A 42 -4.24 -11.32 -7.07
CA SER A 42 -5.02 -12.55 -7.26
C SER A 42 -6.51 -12.31 -7.02
N CYS A 43 -6.93 -12.05 -5.78
CA CYS A 43 -8.35 -11.95 -5.42
C CYS A 43 -8.94 -10.52 -5.50
N LYS A 44 -8.12 -9.51 -5.82
CA LYS A 44 -8.49 -8.08 -5.90
C LYS A 44 -9.04 -7.46 -4.60
N ARG A 45 -9.02 -8.20 -3.49
CA ARG A 45 -9.38 -7.69 -2.16
C ARG A 45 -8.25 -6.85 -1.58
N TRP A 46 -8.66 -5.97 -0.67
CA TRP A 46 -7.78 -4.99 -0.04
C TRP A 46 -7.41 -5.47 1.34
N SER A 47 -6.17 -5.25 1.72
CA SER A 47 -5.67 -5.59 3.05
C SER A 47 -5.05 -4.37 3.66
N LEU A 48 -5.60 -3.96 4.81
CA LEU A 48 -5.18 -2.75 5.50
C LEU A 48 -3.75 -2.93 6.00
N ALA A 49 -2.88 -1.99 5.66
CA ALA A 49 -1.50 -1.97 6.12
C ALA A 49 -1.43 -1.83 7.65
N PRO A 50 -0.43 -2.45 8.32
CA PRO A 50 -0.13 -2.20 9.73
C PRO A 50 0.01 -0.71 10.03
N ILE A 51 -0.30 -0.28 11.25
CA ILE A 51 -0.32 1.16 11.63
C ILE A 51 1.08 1.79 11.50
N GLU A 52 2.12 1.00 11.80
CA GLU A 52 3.53 1.37 11.82
C GLU A 52 4.06 1.71 10.42
N GLU A 53 3.44 1.19 9.37
CA GLU A 53 3.85 1.37 7.97
C GLU A 53 3.06 2.49 7.27
N ARG A 54 2.19 3.24 7.98
CA ARG A 54 1.26 4.18 7.32
C ARG A 54 1.79 5.60 7.17
N TRP A 55 2.47 6.17 8.17
CA TRP A 55 2.66 7.62 8.21
C TRP A 55 3.54 8.13 7.06
N GLU A 56 4.78 7.64 6.99
CA GLU A 56 5.74 8.02 5.96
C GLU A 56 5.29 7.58 4.56
N ALA A 57 4.69 6.39 4.45
CA ALA A 57 4.14 5.89 3.20
C ALA A 57 2.98 6.73 2.66
N LEU A 58 2.14 7.28 3.53
CA LEU A 58 1.06 8.19 3.13
C LEU A 58 1.59 9.53 2.64
N GLU A 59 2.60 10.10 3.30
CA GLU A 59 3.24 11.34 2.85
C GLU A 59 3.95 11.15 1.50
N GLU A 60 4.66 10.04 1.32
CA GLU A 60 5.30 9.66 0.06
C GLU A 60 4.27 9.52 -1.06
N LEU A 61 3.18 8.77 -0.82
CA LEU A 61 2.11 8.58 -1.78
C LEU A 61 1.41 9.89 -2.15
N GLU A 62 1.14 10.76 -1.18
CA GLU A 62 0.56 12.09 -1.43
C GLU A 62 1.45 12.95 -2.34
N LYS A 63 2.78 12.92 -2.15
CA LYS A 63 3.73 13.60 -3.04
C LYS A 63 3.70 13.00 -4.43
N LEU A 64 3.86 11.68 -4.55
CA LEU A 64 3.89 10.97 -5.83
C LEU A 64 2.61 11.18 -6.65
N VAL A 65 1.44 11.13 -6.01
CA VAL A 65 0.16 11.32 -6.69
C VAL A 65 0.01 12.76 -7.17
N LYS A 66 0.39 13.75 -6.36
CA LYS A 66 0.37 15.16 -6.78
C LYS A 66 1.30 15.43 -7.96
N ASP A 67 2.51 14.86 -7.93
CA ASP A 67 3.50 15.07 -8.99
C ASP A 67 3.11 14.38 -10.31
N ARG A 68 2.43 13.23 -10.23
CA ARG A 68 2.00 12.43 -11.40
C ARG A 68 0.63 12.81 -11.94
N ALA A 69 -0.15 13.65 -11.24
CA ALA A 69 -1.44 14.19 -11.70
C ALA A 69 -1.22 15.29 -12.75
N LYS A 70 -0.78 14.92 -13.95
CA LYS A 70 -0.79 15.77 -15.15
C LYS A 70 -2.00 15.50 -16.01
#